data_AF-A0A6I8UQT4-F1
#
_entry.id   AF-A0A6I8UQT4-F1
#
_cell.length_a   1.000
_cell.length_b   1.000
_cell.length_c   1.000
_cell.angle_alpha   90.00
_cell.angle_beta   90.00
_cell.angle_gamma   90.00
#
_symmetry.space_group_name_H-M   'P 1'
#
loop_
_entity.id
_entity.type
_entity.pdbx_description
1 polymer ?
#
loop_
_entity_poly.entity_id
_entity_poly.type
_entity_poly.pdbx_seq_one_letter_code
_entity_poly.pdbx_strand_id
1 'polypeptide(L)'
;MYQEYLNQLQTSIAPLSSDQLKELLNNDEKLDEKVDEVLLALKEQKKTIFEDNRSRAEQNIEKEPQIIELRGKLSELSEEGRNCCSSVQEKLTELNKKTGGVGQETALALLQTAASESEEQTEEMVKKFNDNELNVESFLEEFLASRRTMHLRRLKAEKMQDLLRKQRRSTGPAHLPAYGNVPGSGFYPSPGGSTMPYPPYPSAGGSAPYPMMGPLMPMPPPSRPY
;
A
#
# COMPACT_ATOMS: atom_id res chain seq x y z
N MET A 1 -1.86 -50.45 4.58
CA MET A 1 -2.59 -50.02 5.79
C MET A 1 -2.72 -51.16 6.78
N TYR A 2 -3.23 -52.35 6.41
CA TYR A 2 -3.36 -53.48 7.36
C TYR A 2 -2.06 -54.24 7.68
N GLN A 3 -1.04 -54.11 6.82
CA GLN A 3 0.24 -54.83 6.95
C GLN A 3 0.93 -54.60 8.30
N GLU A 4 0.82 -53.39 8.86
CA GLU A 4 1.44 -53.02 10.13
C GLU A 4 0.77 -53.74 11.31
N TYR A 5 -0.56 -53.79 11.34
CA TYR A 5 -1.32 -54.53 12.34
C TYR A 5 -1.09 -56.04 12.21
N LEU A 6 -0.99 -56.56 10.98
CA LEU A 6 -0.65 -57.97 10.76
C LEU A 6 0.76 -58.31 11.27
N ASN A 7 1.74 -57.42 11.07
CA ASN A 7 3.08 -57.60 11.62
C ASN A 7 3.10 -57.53 13.16
N GLN A 8 2.30 -56.63 13.77
CA GLN A 8 2.14 -56.54 15.22
C GLN A 8 1.50 -57.82 15.79
N LEU A 9 0.47 -58.34 15.12
CA LEU A 9 -0.19 -59.60 15.50
C LEU A 9 0.78 -60.79 15.37
N GLN A 10 1.53 -60.86 14.27
CA GLN A 10 2.57 -61.87 14.07
C GLN A 10 3.64 -61.81 15.17
N THR A 11 4.05 -60.61 15.57
CA THR A 11 5.03 -60.41 16.66
C THR A 11 4.45 -60.84 18.01
N SER A 12 3.17 -60.60 18.27
CA SER A 12 2.49 -61.05 19.50
C SER A 12 2.30 -62.58 19.56
N ILE A 13 2.19 -63.25 18.41
CA ILE A 13 1.86 -64.69 18.33
C ILE A 13 3.13 -65.55 18.22
N ALA A 14 4.21 -65.01 17.65
CA ALA A 14 5.49 -65.72 17.46
C ALA A 14 6.11 -66.37 18.73
N PRO A 15 6.02 -65.81 19.94
CA PRO A 15 6.60 -66.42 21.14
C PRO A 15 5.71 -67.47 21.83
N LEU A 16 4.49 -67.73 21.35
CA LEU A 16 3.55 -68.67 21.97
C LEU A 16 3.96 -70.13 21.76
N SER A 17 3.68 -70.99 22.75
CA SER A 17 3.98 -72.43 22.66
C SER A 17 2.99 -73.15 21.73
N SER A 18 3.34 -74.37 21.29
CA SER A 18 2.47 -75.17 20.40
C SER A 18 1.10 -75.44 21.01
N ASP A 19 1.01 -75.61 22.34
CA ASP A 19 -0.26 -75.85 23.03
C ASP A 19 -1.09 -74.56 23.12
N GLN A 20 -0.44 -73.41 23.36
CA GLN A 20 -1.10 -72.09 23.36
C GLN A 20 -1.60 -71.69 21.96
N LEU A 21 -0.84 -72.01 20.91
CA LEU A 21 -1.25 -71.78 19.53
C LEU A 21 -2.43 -72.66 19.12
N LYS A 22 -2.46 -73.92 19.55
CA LYS A 22 -3.62 -74.81 19.35
C LYS A 22 -4.85 -74.32 20.11
N GLU A 23 -4.67 -73.79 21.32
CA GLU A 23 -5.77 -73.23 22.08
C GLU A 23 -6.32 -71.96 21.42
N LEU A 24 -5.43 -71.07 20.96
CA LEU A 24 -5.81 -69.86 20.22
C LEU A 24 -6.51 -70.18 18.89
N LEU A 25 -6.08 -71.23 18.19
CA LEU A 25 -6.70 -71.69 16.93
C LEU A 25 -8.09 -72.31 17.14
N ASN A 26 -8.34 -72.93 18.29
CA ASN A 26 -9.59 -73.62 18.58
C ASN A 26 -10.58 -72.78 19.40
N ASN A 27 -10.24 -71.52 19.72
CA ASN A 27 -11.08 -70.61 20.48
C ASN A 27 -11.12 -69.23 19.82
N ASP A 28 -12.19 -69.00 19.05
CA ASP A 28 -12.40 -67.76 18.30
C ASP A 28 -12.45 -66.51 19.21
N GLU A 29 -12.97 -66.63 20.45
CA GLU A 29 -13.01 -65.49 21.39
C GLU A 29 -11.60 -65.03 21.78
N LYS A 30 -10.67 -65.97 22.01
CA LYS A 30 -9.27 -65.63 22.34
C LYS A 30 -8.52 -65.04 21.15
N LEU A 31 -8.88 -65.46 19.93
CA LEU A 31 -8.34 -64.90 18.71
C LEU A 31 -8.83 -63.46 18.51
N ASP A 32 -10.12 -63.20 18.74
CA ASP A 32 -10.70 -61.86 18.68
C ASP A 32 -10.10 -60.92 19.73
N GLU A 33 -9.86 -61.38 20.95
CA GLU A 33 -9.15 -60.61 21.98
C GLU A 33 -7.75 -60.18 21.53
N LYS A 34 -7.01 -61.06 20.86
CA LYS A 34 -5.68 -60.75 20.31
C LYS A 34 -5.73 -59.74 19.17
N VAL A 35 -6.75 -59.82 18.33
CA VAL A 35 -6.99 -58.83 17.28
C VAL A 35 -7.37 -57.48 17.88
N ASP A 36 -8.22 -57.48 18.91
CA ASP A 36 -8.63 -56.27 19.60
C ASP A 36 -7.45 -55.58 20.29
N GLU A 37 -6.54 -56.32 20.93
CA GLU A 37 -5.30 -55.79 21.52
C GLU A 37 -4.47 -55.00 20.49
N VAL A 38 -4.28 -55.54 19.29
CA VAL A 38 -3.53 -54.86 18.22
C VAL A 38 -4.29 -53.65 17.68
N LEU A 39 -5.62 -53.71 17.65
CA LEU A 39 -6.45 -52.60 17.20
C LEU A 39 -6.67 -51.50 18.26
N LEU A 40 -6.33 -51.73 19.54
CA LEU A 40 -6.46 -50.73 20.60
C LEU A 40 -5.67 -49.46 20.27
N ALA A 41 -4.45 -49.57 19.76
CA ALA A 41 -3.62 -48.42 19.38
C ALA A 41 -4.30 -47.56 18.29
N LEU A 42 -4.96 -48.22 17.31
CA LEU A 42 -5.72 -47.52 16.28
C LEU A 42 -6.99 -46.88 16.85
N LYS A 43 -7.69 -47.55 17.78
CA LYS A 43 -8.87 -46.99 18.47
C LYS A 43 -8.49 -45.76 19.30
N GLU A 44 -7.33 -45.78 19.96
CA GLU A 44 -6.80 -44.64 20.72
C GLU A 44 -6.38 -43.49 19.80
N GLN A 45 -5.62 -43.77 18.74
CA GLN A 45 -5.25 -42.77 17.74
C GLN A 45 -6.48 -42.11 17.11
N LYS A 46 -7.50 -42.91 16.78
CA LYS A 46 -8.79 -42.41 16.32
C LYS A 46 -9.38 -41.44 17.33
N LYS A 47 -9.48 -41.83 18.60
CA LYS A 47 -10.02 -40.97 19.67
C LYS A 47 -9.27 -39.65 19.75
N THR A 48 -7.94 -39.66 19.77
CA THR A 48 -7.11 -38.45 19.80
C THR A 48 -7.39 -37.54 18.60
N ILE A 49 -7.46 -38.09 17.39
CA ILE A 49 -7.76 -37.31 16.18
C ILE A 49 -9.17 -36.70 16.25
N PHE A 50 -10.15 -37.43 16.77
CA PHE A 50 -11.51 -36.92 16.93
C PHE A 50 -11.58 -35.80 17.96
N GLU A 51 -10.87 -35.93 19.09
CA GLU A 51 -10.76 -34.90 20.12
C GLU A 51 -10.06 -33.64 19.58
N ASP A 52 -8.94 -33.80 18.86
CA ASP A 52 -8.22 -32.71 18.22
C ASP A 52 -9.07 -32.01 17.15
N ASN A 53 -9.74 -32.78 16.29
CA ASN A 53 -10.59 -32.22 15.25
C ASN A 53 -11.76 -31.43 15.86
N ARG A 54 -12.38 -31.98 16.91
CA ARG A 54 -13.45 -31.32 17.65
C ARG A 54 -12.97 -30.02 18.28
N SER A 55 -11.83 -30.03 18.99
CA SER A 55 -11.26 -28.83 19.61
C SER A 55 -10.96 -27.76 18.56
N ARG A 56 -10.39 -28.13 17.41
CA ARG A 56 -10.12 -27.20 16.30
C ARG A 56 -11.40 -26.65 15.69
N ALA A 57 -12.43 -27.48 15.52
CA ALA A 57 -13.72 -27.05 14.99
C ALA A 57 -14.39 -26.06 15.94
N GLU A 58 -14.40 -26.34 17.24
CA GLU A 58 -14.93 -25.44 18.28
C GLU A 58 -14.20 -24.10 18.28
N GLN A 59 -12.86 -24.09 18.25
CA GLN A 59 -12.07 -22.85 18.14
C GLN A 59 -12.31 -22.07 16.84
N ASN A 60 -12.56 -22.78 15.74
CA ASN A 60 -12.84 -22.12 14.45
C ASN A 60 -14.21 -21.42 14.48
N ILE A 61 -15.22 -22.10 15.03
CA ILE A 61 -16.57 -21.54 15.23
C ILE A 61 -16.51 -20.32 16.15
N GLU A 62 -15.71 -20.36 17.21
CA GLU A 62 -15.56 -19.22 18.14
C GLU A 62 -14.93 -17.98 17.47
N LYS A 63 -14.05 -18.18 16.48
CA LYS A 63 -13.37 -17.08 15.77
C LYS A 63 -14.23 -16.46 14.67
N GLU A 64 -15.20 -17.19 14.13
CA GLU A 64 -16.09 -16.69 13.08
C GLU A 64 -16.76 -15.35 13.41
N PRO A 65 -17.42 -15.14 14.57
CA PRO A 65 -18.04 -13.86 14.90
C PRO A 65 -17.03 -12.71 14.98
N GLN A 66 -15.83 -12.97 15.51
CA GLN A 66 -14.76 -11.96 15.59
C GLN A 66 -14.30 -11.53 14.19
N ILE A 67 -14.17 -12.49 13.26
CA ILE A 67 -13.82 -12.19 11.86
C ILE A 67 -14.92 -11.37 11.19
N ILE A 68 -16.19 -11.69 11.43
CA ILE A 68 -17.33 -10.95 10.88
C ILE A 68 -17.32 -9.51 11.41
N GLU A 69 -17.12 -9.31 12.72
CA GLU A 69 -17.04 -7.97 13.33
C GLU A 69 -15.87 -7.16 12.76
N LEU A 70 -14.67 -7.76 12.67
CA LEU A 70 -13.49 -7.10 12.12
C LEU A 70 -13.66 -6.73 10.64
N ARG A 71 -14.31 -7.60 9.85
CA ARG A 71 -14.65 -7.29 8.45
C ARG A 71 -15.64 -6.14 8.36
N GLY A 72 -16.63 -6.08 9.25
CA GLY A 72 -17.56 -4.95 9.37
C GLY A 72 -16.83 -3.63 9.62
N LYS A 73 -16.00 -3.60 10.68
CA LYS A 73 -15.17 -2.42 11.03
C LYS A 73 -14.24 -1.99 9.90
N LEU A 74 -13.62 -2.95 9.20
CA LEU A 74 -12.78 -2.66 8.05
C LEU A 74 -13.59 -2.04 6.89
N SER A 75 -14.79 -2.56 6.63
CA SER A 75 -15.69 -2.02 5.63
C SER A 75 -16.07 -0.58 5.95
N GLU A 76 -16.51 -0.31 7.19
CA GLU A 76 -16.85 1.04 7.67
C GLU A 76 -15.67 2.00 7.51
N LEU A 77 -14.48 1.64 8.01
CA LEU A 77 -13.29 2.49 7.90
C LEU A 77 -12.88 2.73 6.44
N SER A 78 -13.04 1.72 5.58
CA SER A 78 -12.75 1.86 4.15
C SER A 78 -13.74 2.81 3.46
N GLU A 79 -15.00 2.82 3.90
CA GLU A 79 -16.04 3.71 3.39
C GLU A 79 -15.81 5.15 3.88
N GLU A 80 -15.49 5.34 5.16
CA GLU A 80 -15.09 6.64 5.71
C GLU A 80 -13.88 7.22 4.96
N GLY A 81 -12.86 6.40 4.72
CA GLY A 81 -11.69 6.77 3.93
C GLY A 81 -12.07 7.18 2.50
N ARG A 82 -12.96 6.42 1.84
CA ARG A 82 -13.47 6.75 0.50
C ARG A 82 -14.24 8.06 0.49
N ASN A 83 -15.09 8.30 1.49
CA ASN A 83 -15.87 9.53 1.63
C ASN A 83 -14.97 10.74 1.87
N CYS A 84 -13.95 10.60 2.72
CA CYS A 84 -12.95 11.64 2.96
C CYS A 84 -12.17 11.97 1.67
N CYS A 85 -11.70 10.96 0.93
CA CYS A 85 -11.06 11.14 -0.36
C CYS A 85 -11.98 11.85 -1.36
N SER A 86 -13.26 11.46 -1.43
CA SER A 86 -14.25 12.13 -2.29
C SER A 86 -14.41 13.60 -1.92
N SER A 87 -14.56 13.91 -0.62
CA SER A 87 -14.68 15.29 -0.13
C SER A 87 -13.44 16.13 -0.43
N VAL A 88 -12.25 15.55 -0.30
CA VAL A 88 -10.99 16.24 -0.65
C VAL A 88 -10.92 16.50 -2.15
N GLN A 89 -11.30 15.52 -2.98
CA GLN A 89 -11.33 15.67 -4.43
C GLN A 89 -12.33 16.75 -4.87
N GLU A 90 -13.53 16.78 -4.27
CA GLU A 90 -14.52 17.84 -4.50
C GLU A 90 -13.96 19.22 -4.15
N LYS A 91 -13.37 19.38 -2.96
CA LYS A 91 -12.73 20.65 -2.55
C LYS A 91 -11.60 21.06 -3.48
N LEU A 92 -10.79 20.11 -3.94
CA LEU A 92 -9.70 20.36 -4.89
C LEU A 92 -10.25 20.81 -6.25
N THR A 93 -11.30 20.17 -6.76
CA THR A 93 -11.95 20.59 -8.01
C THR A 93 -12.60 21.96 -7.90
N GLU A 94 -13.24 22.27 -6.76
CA GLU A 94 -13.82 23.59 -6.50
C GLU A 94 -12.73 24.68 -6.43
N LEU A 95 -11.60 24.39 -5.78
CA LEU A 95 -10.43 25.27 -5.75
C LEU A 95 -9.91 25.51 -7.16
N ASN A 96 -9.68 24.45 -7.94
CA ASN A 96 -9.20 24.57 -9.33
C ASN A 96 -10.15 25.40 -10.20
N LYS A 97 -11.46 25.25 -10.02
CA LYS A 97 -12.48 26.07 -10.70
C LYS A 97 -12.36 27.54 -10.29
N LYS A 98 -12.21 27.84 -9.00
CA LYS A 98 -12.05 29.21 -8.47
C LYS A 98 -10.76 29.88 -8.95
N THR A 99 -9.68 29.11 -9.04
CA THR A 99 -8.37 29.58 -9.52
C THR A 99 -8.29 29.62 -11.07
N GLY A 100 -9.32 29.12 -11.77
CA GLY A 100 -9.35 29.09 -13.23
C GLY A 100 -8.22 28.26 -13.85
N GLY A 101 -7.61 27.34 -13.08
CA GLY A 101 -6.43 26.59 -13.48
C GLY A 101 -5.14 27.42 -13.65
N VAL A 102 -5.15 28.72 -13.32
CA VAL A 102 -3.97 29.58 -13.47
C VAL A 102 -3.16 29.53 -12.18
N GLY A 103 -2.00 28.87 -12.23
CA GLY A 103 -1.05 28.86 -11.11
C GLY A 103 -0.64 30.29 -10.71
N GLN A 104 -0.36 30.51 -9.43
CA GLN A 104 -0.01 31.84 -8.92
C GLN A 104 1.20 32.45 -9.67
N GLU A 105 2.18 31.62 -10.05
CA GLU A 105 3.34 32.04 -10.86
C GLU A 105 2.92 32.47 -12.27
N THR A 106 2.01 31.72 -12.92
CA THR A 106 1.45 32.07 -14.23
C THR A 106 0.67 33.38 -14.16
N ALA A 107 -0.14 33.58 -13.12
CA ALA A 107 -0.89 34.81 -12.91
C ALA A 107 0.04 36.02 -12.68
N LEU A 108 1.15 35.83 -11.94
CA LEU A 108 2.17 36.87 -11.78
C LEU A 108 2.82 37.23 -13.13
N ALA A 109 3.20 36.23 -13.92
CA ALA A 109 3.80 36.45 -15.24
C ALA A 109 2.86 37.23 -16.16
N LEU A 110 1.58 36.84 -16.25
CA LEU A 110 0.56 37.56 -17.03
C LEU A 110 0.39 39.01 -16.57
N LEU A 111 0.40 39.25 -15.25
CA LEU A 111 0.26 40.58 -14.69
C LEU A 111 1.49 41.46 -14.99
N GLN A 112 2.69 40.88 -14.98
CA GLN A 112 3.93 41.57 -15.37
C GLN A 112 3.90 41.94 -16.86
N THR A 113 3.51 41.01 -17.73
CA THR A 113 3.33 41.29 -19.17
C THR A 113 2.33 42.42 -19.39
N ALA A 114 1.15 42.36 -18.76
CA ALA A 114 0.13 43.39 -18.87
C ALA A 114 0.57 44.75 -18.29
N ALA A 115 1.51 44.77 -17.34
CA ALA A 115 2.12 46.00 -16.82
C ALA A 115 3.10 46.59 -17.84
N SER A 116 3.97 45.76 -18.43
CA SER A 116 4.90 46.18 -19.49
C SER A 116 4.18 46.69 -20.74
N GLU A 117 3.12 45.99 -21.17
CA GLU A 117 2.28 46.44 -22.31
C GLU A 117 1.64 47.80 -22.03
N SER A 118 1.18 48.05 -20.80
CA SER A 118 0.64 49.38 -20.44
C SER A 118 1.71 50.46 -20.36
N GLU A 119 2.94 50.10 -19.96
CA GLU A 119 4.06 51.03 -19.97
C GLU A 119 4.39 51.45 -21.40
N GLU A 120 4.51 50.48 -22.32
CA GLU A 120 4.71 50.73 -23.76
C GLU A 120 3.58 51.57 -24.37
N GLN A 121 2.32 51.27 -24.05
CA GLN A 121 1.18 52.09 -24.50
C GLN A 121 1.30 53.54 -24.02
N THR A 122 1.67 53.77 -22.76
CA THR A 122 1.84 55.14 -22.28
C THR A 122 3.04 55.85 -22.93
N GLU A 123 4.10 55.13 -23.29
CA GLU A 123 5.23 55.70 -24.04
C GLU A 123 4.84 56.04 -25.48
N GLU A 124 4.03 55.20 -26.13
CA GLU A 124 3.50 55.48 -27.47
C GLU A 124 2.64 56.74 -27.47
N MET A 125 1.79 56.93 -26.46
CA MET A 125 0.99 58.15 -26.31
C MET A 125 1.86 59.41 -26.15
N VAL A 126 2.97 59.31 -25.41
CA VAL A 126 3.93 60.40 -25.26
C VAL A 126 4.61 60.72 -26.61
N LYS A 127 4.96 59.70 -27.41
CA LYS A 127 5.51 59.91 -28.76
C LYS A 127 4.50 60.61 -29.67
N LYS A 128 3.27 60.11 -29.75
CA LYS A 128 2.18 60.72 -30.55
C LYS A 128 1.93 62.18 -30.17
N PHE A 129 1.99 62.51 -28.88
CA PHE A 129 1.90 63.88 -28.42
C PHE A 129 3.09 64.75 -28.89
N ASN A 130 4.33 64.26 -28.78
CA ASN A 130 5.52 64.97 -29.26
C ASN A 130 5.52 65.17 -30.78
N ASP A 131 4.94 64.23 -31.53
CA ASP A 131 4.78 64.29 -32.98
C ASP A 131 3.60 65.18 -33.41
N ASN A 132 2.90 65.83 -32.46
CA ASN A 132 1.71 66.66 -32.66
C ASN A 132 0.49 65.91 -33.24
N GLU A 133 0.44 64.59 -33.09
CA GLU A 133 -0.71 63.76 -33.51
C GLU A 133 -1.87 63.79 -32.50
N LEU A 134 -1.60 64.24 -31.26
CA LEU A 134 -2.59 64.38 -30.18
C LEU A 134 -2.63 65.81 -29.65
N ASN A 135 -3.83 66.31 -29.41
CA ASN A 135 -4.01 67.59 -28.72
C ASN A 135 -3.75 67.43 -27.20
N VAL A 136 -3.49 68.54 -26.51
CA VAL A 136 -3.13 68.56 -25.09
C VAL A 136 -4.23 67.99 -24.19
N GLU A 137 -5.50 68.29 -24.48
CA GLU A 137 -6.61 67.93 -23.60
C GLU A 137 -6.93 66.43 -23.69
N SER A 138 -6.97 65.87 -24.90
CA SER A 138 -7.09 64.42 -25.16
C SER A 138 -5.88 63.64 -24.63
N PHE A 139 -4.66 64.18 -24.79
CA PHE A 139 -3.47 63.55 -24.21
C PHE A 139 -3.58 63.45 -22.69
N LEU A 140 -3.93 64.54 -22.00
CA LEU A 140 -4.01 64.54 -20.54
C LEU A 140 -5.07 63.57 -20.01
N GLU A 141 -6.25 63.51 -20.63
CA GLU A 141 -7.32 62.62 -20.21
C GLU A 141 -6.91 61.14 -20.34
N GLU A 142 -6.44 60.73 -21.52
CA GLU A 142 -6.10 59.34 -21.78
C GLU A 142 -4.80 58.92 -21.08
N PHE A 143 -3.77 59.77 -21.08
CA PHE A 143 -2.47 59.45 -20.49
C PHE A 143 -2.57 59.28 -18.99
N LEU A 144 -3.28 60.17 -18.27
CA LEU A 144 -3.42 60.05 -16.83
C LEU A 144 -4.19 58.78 -16.43
N ALA A 145 -5.24 58.42 -17.18
CA ALA A 145 -5.99 57.20 -16.96
C ALA A 145 -5.14 55.94 -17.23
N SER A 146 -4.41 55.91 -18.34
CA SER A 146 -3.55 54.79 -18.72
C SER A 146 -2.35 54.65 -17.78
N ARG A 147 -1.68 55.75 -17.44
CA ARG A 147 -0.52 55.78 -16.53
C ARG A 147 -0.90 55.35 -15.11
N ARG A 148 -2.09 55.73 -14.63
CA ARG A 148 -2.64 55.23 -13.36
C ARG A 148 -2.81 53.72 -13.40
N THR A 149 -3.37 53.19 -14.49
CA THR A 149 -3.59 51.75 -14.68
C THR A 149 -2.26 50.99 -14.72
N MET A 150 -1.27 51.49 -15.45
CA MET A 150 0.09 50.94 -15.49
C MET A 150 0.71 50.87 -14.09
N HIS A 151 0.72 51.97 -13.34
CA HIS A 151 1.28 52.00 -11.99
C HIS A 151 0.56 51.03 -11.04
N LEU A 152 -0.76 50.91 -11.14
CA LEU A 152 -1.53 49.93 -10.38
C LEU A 152 -1.16 48.48 -10.73
N ARG A 153 -0.99 48.16 -12.02
CA ARG A 153 -0.57 46.81 -12.46
C ARG A 153 0.83 46.49 -11.96
N ARG A 154 1.77 47.42 -12.10
CA ARG A 154 3.15 47.29 -11.60
C ARG A 154 3.21 47.08 -10.08
N LEU A 155 2.46 47.88 -9.33
CA LEU A 155 2.38 47.74 -7.87
C LEU A 155 1.78 46.39 -7.47
N LYS A 156 0.70 45.96 -8.14
CA LYS A 156 0.08 44.65 -7.87
C LYS A 156 1.04 43.50 -8.18
N ALA A 157 1.81 43.58 -9.27
CA ALA A 157 2.82 42.58 -9.61
C ALA A 157 3.93 42.50 -8.56
N GLU A 158 4.45 43.64 -8.09
CA GLU A 158 5.46 43.70 -7.03
C GLU A 158 4.93 43.08 -5.72
N LYS A 159 3.72 43.45 -5.29
CA LYS A 159 3.11 42.90 -4.07
C LYS A 159 2.83 41.42 -4.17
N MET A 160 2.37 40.95 -5.33
CA MET A 160 2.17 39.51 -5.56
C MET A 160 3.50 38.75 -5.53
N GLN A 161 4.56 39.30 -6.11
CA GLN A 161 5.91 38.74 -6.04
C GLN A 161 6.42 38.66 -4.59
N ASP A 162 6.21 39.69 -3.78
CA ASP A 162 6.58 39.69 -2.36
C ASP A 162 5.81 38.64 -1.55
N LEU A 163 4.52 38.46 -1.82
CA LEU A 163 3.71 37.42 -1.18
C LEU A 163 4.22 36.02 -1.53
N LEU A 164 4.51 35.75 -2.80
CA LEU A 164 5.07 34.47 -3.24
C LEU A 164 6.44 34.19 -2.63
N ARG A 165 7.31 35.20 -2.53
CA ARG A 165 8.60 35.10 -1.84
C ARG A 165 8.44 34.79 -0.35
N LYS A 166 7.50 35.45 0.33
CA LYS A 166 7.20 35.18 1.75
C LYS A 166 6.67 33.76 1.95
N GLN A 167 5.76 33.30 1.08
CA GLN A 167 5.23 31.95 1.10
C GLN A 167 6.35 30.91 1.00
N ARG A 168 7.26 31.07 0.03
CA ARG A 168 8.43 30.17 -0.13
C ARG A 168 9.35 30.15 1.09
N ARG A 169 9.47 31.26 1.82
CA ARG A 169 10.26 31.35 3.06
C ARG A 169 9.54 30.71 4.26
N SER A 170 8.22 30.80 4.33
CA SER A 170 7.42 30.13 5.35
C SER A 170 7.28 28.61 5.14
N THR A 171 7.40 28.14 3.89
CA THR A 171 7.40 26.71 3.56
C THR A 171 8.82 26.12 3.48
N GLY A 172 9.80 26.71 4.18
CA GLY A 172 11.08 26.04 4.44
C GLY A 172 10.82 24.64 5.04
N PRO A 173 11.69 23.64 4.78
CA PRO A 173 11.37 22.24 4.98
C PRO A 173 10.80 22.07 6.38
N ALA A 174 9.51 21.74 6.45
CA ALA A 174 8.91 21.26 7.67
C ALA A 174 9.81 20.11 8.10
N HIS A 175 10.54 20.33 9.19
CA HIS A 175 11.23 19.28 9.90
C HIS A 175 10.11 18.32 10.29
N LEU A 176 9.88 17.30 9.46
CA LEU A 176 9.05 16.17 9.82
C LEU A 176 9.55 15.78 11.21
N PRO A 177 8.66 15.66 12.23
CA PRO A 177 9.11 15.12 13.48
C PRO A 177 9.64 13.74 13.13
N ALA A 178 10.94 13.55 13.35
CA ALA A 178 11.56 12.25 13.27
C ALA A 178 10.87 11.41 14.34
N TYR A 179 9.82 10.70 13.95
CA TYR A 179 9.22 9.68 14.78
C TYR A 179 10.32 8.66 15.04
N GLY A 180 10.65 8.53 16.32
CA GLY A 180 11.78 7.78 16.79
C GLY A 180 11.84 6.35 16.25
N ASN A 181 13.02 6.02 15.72
CA ASN A 181 13.78 4.83 16.08
C ASN A 181 12.99 3.53 16.27
N VAL A 182 12.48 2.97 15.19
CA VAL A 182 12.18 1.53 15.10
C VAL A 182 13.45 0.82 14.57
N PRO A 183 14.06 -0.12 15.31
CA PRO A 183 15.18 -0.90 14.79
C PRO A 183 14.62 -1.98 13.86
N GLY A 184 14.42 -1.61 12.60
CA GLY A 184 13.96 -2.51 11.54
C GLY A 184 15.13 -2.96 10.68
N SER A 185 15.50 -4.22 10.85
CA SER A 185 16.43 -4.99 10.01
C SER A 185 16.27 -4.70 8.52
N GLY A 186 17.40 -4.54 7.84
CA GLY A 186 17.43 -4.31 6.40
C GLY A 186 16.85 -5.47 5.59
N PHE A 187 16.18 -5.12 4.51
CA PHE A 187 16.19 -5.88 3.25
C PHE A 187 15.46 -5.03 2.22
N TYR A 188 16.13 -4.57 1.16
CA TYR A 188 15.65 -4.37 -0.23
C TYR A 188 16.71 -3.54 -1.00
N PRO A 189 17.33 -4.07 -2.07
CA PRO A 189 18.30 -3.32 -2.86
C PRO A 189 17.59 -2.55 -3.99
N SER A 190 17.97 -1.28 -4.17
CA SER A 190 17.68 -0.50 -5.37
C SER A 190 18.92 -0.51 -6.30
N PRO A 191 18.76 -0.66 -7.63
CA PRO A 191 19.87 -0.77 -8.56
C PRO A 191 20.32 0.61 -9.06
N GLY A 192 21.57 1.00 -8.78
CA GLY A 192 22.14 2.22 -9.34
C GLY A 192 23.55 2.44 -8.82
N GLY A 193 24.54 2.09 -9.63
CA GLY A 193 25.91 1.85 -9.21
C GLY A 193 26.73 3.07 -8.81
N SER A 194 27.78 2.82 -8.03
CA SER A 194 29.12 3.37 -8.24
C SER A 194 30.11 2.75 -7.25
N THR A 195 31.07 2.02 -7.82
CA THR A 195 32.50 1.98 -7.46
C THR A 195 32.89 1.94 -5.98
N MET A 196 33.44 0.81 -5.51
CA MET A 196 34.70 0.76 -4.74
C MET A 196 35.12 -0.71 -4.46
N PRO A 197 36.38 -0.99 -4.06
CA PRO A 197 37.23 -1.98 -4.73
C PRO A 197 37.37 -3.30 -3.96
N TYR A 198 37.55 -4.38 -4.72
CA TYR A 198 37.80 -5.74 -4.24
C TYR A 198 39.16 -5.91 -3.54
N PRO A 199 39.23 -6.84 -2.57
CA PRO A 199 40.36 -7.76 -2.42
C PRO A 199 39.93 -9.24 -2.67
N PRO A 200 40.87 -10.14 -2.97
CA PRO A 200 40.63 -11.34 -3.75
C PRO A 200 40.18 -12.55 -2.92
N TYR A 201 39.26 -13.35 -3.46
CA TYR A 201 38.96 -14.70 -2.97
C TYR A 201 39.71 -15.75 -3.80
N PRO A 202 40.24 -16.82 -3.19
CA PRO A 202 40.58 -18.04 -3.91
C PRO A 202 39.32 -18.88 -4.13
N SER A 203 39.24 -19.41 -5.36
CA SER A 203 38.24 -20.33 -5.89
C SER A 203 38.28 -21.69 -5.19
N ALA A 204 37.10 -22.28 -4.90
CA ALA A 204 36.86 -23.72 -5.04
C ALA A 204 35.39 -24.08 -4.76
N GLY A 205 34.70 -24.58 -5.80
CA GLY A 205 33.87 -25.79 -5.75
C GLY A 205 32.50 -25.74 -5.04
N GLY A 206 31.44 -26.13 -5.76
CA GLY A 206 30.25 -26.71 -5.13
C GLY A 206 28.91 -26.28 -5.73
N SER A 207 28.43 -27.09 -6.67
CA SER A 207 27.06 -27.26 -7.18
C SER A 207 25.90 -27.15 -6.17
N ALA A 208 24.82 -26.43 -6.51
CA ALA A 208 23.43 -26.95 -6.71
C ALA A 208 22.38 -25.80 -6.85
N PRO A 209 21.34 -25.96 -7.70
CA PRO A 209 20.34 -24.91 -7.97
C PRO A 209 19.18 -24.93 -6.96
N TYR A 210 18.79 -23.76 -6.41
CA TYR A 210 17.62 -23.65 -5.54
C TYR A 210 16.32 -23.44 -6.35
N PRO A 211 15.18 -24.03 -5.94
CA PRO A 211 13.92 -23.99 -6.67
C PRO A 211 13.15 -22.68 -6.44
N MET A 212 12.72 -22.06 -7.54
CA MET A 212 11.74 -20.97 -7.57
C MET A 212 10.32 -21.54 -7.45
N MET A 213 9.77 -21.70 -6.24
CA MET A 213 8.31 -21.85 -6.04
C MET A 213 7.92 -21.40 -4.62
N GLY A 214 7.44 -20.17 -4.50
CA GLY A 214 6.69 -19.71 -3.32
C GLY A 214 5.23 -20.21 -3.38
N PRO A 215 4.52 -20.36 -2.24
CA PRO A 215 3.17 -20.92 -2.22
C PRO A 215 2.15 -20.04 -2.96
N LEU A 216 1.52 -20.59 -4.00
CA LEU A 216 0.35 -20.03 -4.68
C LEU A 216 -0.85 -20.09 -3.73
N MET A 217 -1.36 -18.94 -3.29
CA MET A 217 -2.61 -18.84 -2.54
C MET A 217 -3.80 -19.11 -3.50
N PRO A 218 -4.82 -19.91 -3.11
CA PRO A 218 -5.98 -20.15 -3.96
C PRO A 218 -6.84 -18.87 -4.11
N MET A 219 -7.09 -18.47 -5.35
CA MET A 219 -8.04 -17.40 -5.72
C MET A 219 -9.49 -17.84 -5.43
N PRO A 220 -10.37 -16.97 -4.89
CA PRO A 220 -11.80 -17.27 -4.78
C PRO A 220 -12.47 -17.29 -6.18
N PRO A 221 -13.45 -18.17 -6.41
CA PRO A 221 -14.13 -18.27 -7.71
C PRO A 221 -15.01 -17.04 -8.00
N PRO A 222 -15.13 -16.61 -9.27
CA PRO A 222 -15.97 -15.48 -9.65
C PRO A 222 -17.46 -15.83 -9.53
N SER A 223 -18.23 -14.86 -9.04
CA SER A 223 -19.68 -14.90 -8.89
C SER A 223 -20.36 -15.11 -10.25
N ARG A 224 -21.19 -16.15 -10.38
CA ARG A 224 -22.06 -16.32 -11.55
C ARG A 224 -23.31 -15.43 -11.40
N PRO A 225 -23.71 -14.71 -12.46
CA PRO A 225 -25.01 -14.04 -12.50
C PRO A 225 -26.14 -15.07 -12.72
N TYR A 226 -27.26 -14.86 -12.03
CA TYR A 226 -28.57 -15.43 -12.36
C TYR A 226 -29.21 -14.64 -13.51
#